data_AF-A0AAU0U9J6-F1
#
_entry.id   AF-A0AAU0U9J6-F1
#
_cell.length_a   1.000
_cell.length_b   1.000
_cell.length_c   1.000
_cell.angle_alpha   90.00
_cell.angle_beta   90.00
_cell.angle_gamma   90.00
#
_symmetry.space_group_name_H-M   'P 1'
#
loop_
_entity.id
_entity.type
_entity.pdbx_description
1 polymer ?
#
loop_
_entity_poly.entity_id
_entity_poly.type
_entity_poly.pdbx_seq_one_letter_code
_entity_poly.pdbx_strand_id
1 'polypeptide(L)' 'MGQTNFSFHLRVLREAGFVRAERRGTFIYYCLAYTELLRILQDLKRWLDTHHAMVTSEVKQRSRPGRHNSAAVKTKEVA' A
#
# COMPACT_ATOMS: atom_id res chain seq x y z
N MET A 1 1.24 8.60 14.97
CA MET A 1 1.30 7.15 14.68
C MET A 1 0.99 6.42 15.98
N GLY A 2 -0.26 6.00 16.18
CA GLY A 2 -0.66 5.31 17.40
C GLY A 2 0.05 3.97 17.50
N GLN A 3 0.73 3.73 18.61
CA GLN A 3 1.41 2.47 18.89
C GLN A 3 0.38 1.34 18.83
N THR A 4 0.43 0.56 17.76
CA THR A 4 -0.49 -0.56 17.55
C THR A 4 -0.16 -1.59 18.62
N ASN A 5 -1.09 -1.82 19.55
CA ASN A 5 -0.89 -2.80 20.61
C ASN A 5 -1.01 -4.20 19.97
N PHE A 6 0.10 -4.71 19.47
CA PHE A 6 0.15 -6.00 18.76
C PHE A 6 -0.46 -7.13 19.60
N SER A 7 -0.30 -7.09 20.93
CA SER A 7 -0.92 -8.06 21.84
C SER A 7 -2.45 -8.03 21.80
N PHE A 8 -3.04 -6.84 21.72
CA PHE A 8 -4.50 -6.69 21.57
C PHE A 8 -4.98 -7.29 20.25
N HIS A 9 -4.34 -6.96 19.12
CA HIS A 9 -4.75 -7.50 17.82
C HIS A 9 -4.55 -9.01 17.72
N LEU A 10 -3.43 -9.53 18.22
CA LEU A 10 -3.18 -10.98 18.24
C LEU A 10 -4.18 -11.72 19.11
N ARG A 11 -4.65 -11.11 20.21
CA ARG A 11 -5.74 -11.66 21.02
C ARG A 11 -7.02 -11.78 20.20
N VAL A 12 -7.45 -10.69 19.55
CA VAL A 12 -8.66 -10.69 18.71
C VAL A 12 -8.55 -11.72 17.58
N LEU A 13 -7.41 -11.77 16.89
CA LEU A 13 -7.17 -12.72 15.80
C LEU A 13 -7.17 -14.18 16.29
N ARG A 14 -6.67 -14.43 17.50
CA ARG A 14 -6.68 -15.77 18.11
C ARG A 14 -8.10 -16.19 18.50
N GLU A 15 -8.86 -15.28 19.11
CA GLU A 15 -10.26 -15.51 19.50
C GLU A 15 -11.14 -15.78 18.27
N ALA A 16 -10.86 -15.13 17.14
CA ALA A 16 -11.52 -15.38 15.86
C ALA A 16 -10.97 -16.61 15.09
N GLY A 17 -9.94 -17.29 15.61
CA GLY A 17 -9.38 -18.50 15.00
C GLY A 17 -8.48 -18.29 13.78
N PHE A 18 -8.07 -17.06 13.49
CA PHE A 18 -7.14 -16.77 12.37
C PHE A 18 -5.69 -17.13 12.69
N VAL A 19 -5.31 -17.06 13.97
CA VAL A 19 -3.96 -17.40 14.44
C VAL A 19 -4.01 -18.38 15.60
N ARG A 20 -2.98 -19.23 15.69
CA ARG A 20 -2.71 -20.09 16.83
C ARG A 20 -1.55 -19.53 17.64
N ALA A 21 -1.62 -19.73 18.95
CA ALA A 21 -0.54 -19.40 19.87
C ALA A 21 0.16 -20.68 20.33
N GLU A 22 1.48 -20.73 20.18
CA GLU A 22 2.33 -21.84 20.63
C GLU A 22 3.31 -21.32 21.67
N ARG A 23 3.21 -21.83 22.90
CA ARG A 23 4.10 -21.43 23.99
C ARG A 23 5.36 -22.28 23.96
N ARG A 24 6.51 -21.63 23.83
CA ARG A 24 7.85 -22.25 23.83
C ARG A 24 8.69 -21.58 24.92
N GLY A 25 8.73 -22.21 26.09
CA GLY A 25 9.38 -21.66 27.28
C GLY A 25 8.67 -20.40 27.78
N THR A 26 9.43 -19.30 27.85
CA THR A 26 8.95 -17.97 28.26
C THR A 26 8.24 -17.21 27.14
N PHE A 27 8.39 -17.64 25.89
CA PHE A 27 7.86 -16.93 24.73
C PHE A 27 6.59 -17.60 24.18
N ILE A 28 5.73 -16.77 23.57
CA ILE A 28 4.56 -17.23 22.82
C ILE A 28 4.74 -16.84 21.36
N TYR A 29 4.73 -17.85 20.50
CA TYR A 29 4.82 -17.69 19.06
C TYR A 29 3.43 -17.74 18.46
N TYR A 30 3.18 -16.92 17.45
CA TYR A 30 1.92 -16.91 16.72
C TYR A 30 2.14 -17.40 15.31
N CYS A 31 1.28 -18.30 14.85
CA CYS A 31 1.25 -18.80 13.48
C CYS A 31 -0.16 -18.70 12.91
N LEU A 32 -0.28 -18.57 11.59
CA LEU A 32 -1.60 -18.64 10.94
C LEU A 32 -2.22 -20.01 11.20
N ALA A 33 -3.51 -20.02 11.50
CA ALA A 33 -4.24 -21.26 11.73
C ALA A 33 -4.40 -22.07 10.44
N TYR A 34 -4.53 -21.41 9.29
CA TYR A 34 -4.79 -22.07 8.02
C TYR A 34 -3.84 -21.54 6.94
N THR A 35 -3.30 -22.44 6.13
CA THR A 35 -2.37 -22.09 5.05
C THR A 35 -3.10 -21.36 3.91
N GLU A 36 -4.38 -21.67 3.72
CA GLU A 36 -5.27 -21.06 2.75
C GLU A 36 -5.45 -19.55 2.99
N LEU A 37 -5.47 -19.15 4.27
CA LEU A 37 -5.52 -17.74 4.66
C LEU A 37 -4.28 -16.99 4.18
N LEU A 38 -3.10 -17.61 4.23
CA LEU A 38 -1.88 -17.01 3.70
C LEU A 38 -2.02 -16.72 2.20
N ARG A 39 -2.61 -17.65 1.43
CA ARG A 39 -2.86 -17.46 0.00
C ARG A 39 -3.79 -16.28 -0.25
N ILE A 40 -4.90 -16.19 0.47
CA ILE A 40 -5.86 -15.08 0.36
C ILE A 40 -5.20 -13.73 0.68
N LEU A 41 -4.41 -13.67 1.75
CA LEU A 41 -3.69 -12.45 2.14
C LEU A 41 -2.64 -12.04 1.10
N GLN A 42 -1.95 -13.01 0.48
CA GLN A 42 -1.03 -12.75 -0.62
C GLN A 42 -1.75 -12.21 -1.84
N ASP A 43 -2.89 -12.78 -2.22
CA ASP A 43 -3.70 -12.34 -3.36
C ASP A 43 -4.23 -10.92 -3.12
N LEU A 44 -4.73 -10.63 -1.92
CA LEU A 44 -5.14 -9.28 -1.50
C LEU A 44 -3.97 -8.29 -1.57
N LYS A 45 -2.78 -8.69 -1.10
CA LYS A 45 -1.59 -7.85 -1.17
C LYS A 45 -1.23 -7.52 -2.62
N ARG A 46 -1.23 -8.51 -3.52
CA ARG A 46 -0.94 -8.29 -4.96
C ARG A 46 -1.93 -7.32 -5.58
N TRP A 47 -3.22 -7.47 -5.24
CA TRP A 47 -4.26 -6.55 -5.69
C TRP A 47 -4.00 -5.13 -5.21
N LEU A 48 -3.72 -4.95 -3.91
CA LEU A 48 -3.43 -3.63 -3.34
C LEU A 48 -2.21 -2.98 -3.97
N ASP A 49 -1.13 -3.74 -4.15
CA ASP A 49 0.11 -3.23 -4.76
C ASP A 49 -0.14 -2.76 -6.21
N THR A 50 -0.93 -3.51 -6.98
CA THR A 50 -1.32 -3.15 -8.35
C THR A 50 -2.10 -1.84 -8.37
N HIS A 51 -3.10 -1.70 -7.49
CA HIS A 51 -3.92 -0.49 -7.44
C HIS A 51 -3.17 0.72 -6.89
N HIS A 52 -2.27 0.53 -5.94
CA HIS A 52 -1.45 1.63 -5.42
C HIS A 52 -0.49 2.18 -6.49
N ALA A 53 0.05 1.31 -7.35
CA ALA A 53 0.87 1.70 -8.50
C ALA A 53 0.07 2.53 -9.53
N MET A 54 -1.20 2.18 -9.77
CA MET A 54 -2.09 2.93 -10.67
C MET A 54 -2.41 4.32 -10.13
N VAL A 55 -2.84 4.42 -8.86
CA VAL A 55 -3.18 5.71 -8.21
C VAL A 55 -1.98 6.67 -8.19
N THR A 56 -0.79 6.15 -7.89
CA THR A 56 0.44 6.97 -7.87
C THR A 56 0.81 7.48 -9.28
N SER A 57 0.50 6.71 -10.32
CA SER A 57 0.80 7.06 -11.72
C SER A 57 -0.12 8.16 -12.25
N GLU A 58 -1.41 8.11 -11.91
CA GLU A 58 -2.40 9.13 -12.28
C GLU A 58 -2.11 10.49 -11.65
N VAL A 59 -1.70 10.51 -10.38
CA VAL A 59 -1.29 11.73 -9.68
C VAL A 59 -0.07 12.36 -10.36
N LYS A 60 0.92 11.55 -10.77
CA LYS A 60 2.12 12.05 -11.46
C LYS A 60 1.85 12.58 -12.87
N GLN A 61 0.82 12.08 -13.56
CA GLN A 61 0.40 12.62 -14.87
C GLN A 61 -0.35 13.94 -14.75
N ARG A 62 -1.18 14.12 -13.72
CA ARG A 62 -1.89 15.40 -13.47
C ARG A 62 -0.98 16.54 -13.00
N SER A 63 0.19 16.24 -12.44
CA SER A 63 1.15 17.25 -11.96
C SER A 63 2.15 17.75 -13.01
N ARG A 64 2.02 17.42 -14.30
CA ARG A 64 2.82 18.07 -15.35
C ARG A 64 2.26 19.47 -15.60
N PRO A 65 2.98 20.57 -15.30
CA PRO A 65 2.53 21.90 -15.68
C PRO A 65 2.55 21.98 -17.21
N GLY A 66 1.44 22.48 -17.78
CA GLY A 66 1.32 22.75 -19.20
C GLY A 66 2.48 23.60 -19.68
N ARG A 67 3.17 23.10 -20.71
CA ARG A 67 4.20 23.83 -21.45
C ARG A 67 3.56 25.09 -22.03
N HIS A 68 3.85 26.26 -21.46
CA HIS A 68 3.46 27.54 -22.03
C HIS A 68 4.11 27.69 -23.41
N ASN A 69 3.28 27.77 -24.46
CA ASN A 69 3.73 28.14 -25.80
C ASN A 69 4.05 29.63 -25.81
N SER A 70 5.31 30.01 -25.62
CA SER A 70 5.80 31.34 -26.00
C SER A 70 6.12 31.33 -27.49
N ALA A 71 5.09 31.56 -28.32
CA ALA A 71 5.29 31.97 -29.70
C ALA A 71 5.88 33.38 -29.68
N ALA A 72 7.20 33.47 -29.92
CA ALA A 72 7.90 34.73 -30.07
C ALA A 72 7.36 35.47 -31.30
N VAL A 73 6.66 36.57 -31.05
CA VAL A 73 6.35 37.60 -32.04
C VAL A 73 7.67 38.11 -32.59
N LYS A 74 7.96 37.79 -33.85
CA LYS A 74 9.03 38.44 -34.61
C LYS A 74 8.40 39.41 -35.59
N THR A 75 8.21 40.63 -35.12
CA THR A 75 8.12 41.82 -35.95
C THR A 75 9.35 41.88 -36.86
N LYS A 76 9.11 41.97 -38.17
CA LYS A 76 10.10 42.45 -39.13
C LYS A 76 9.47 43.62 -39.87
N GLU A 77 10.05 44.79 -39.60
CA GLU A 77 9.90 46.03 -40.34
C GLU A 77 10.88 46.01 -41.55
N VAL A 78 10.64 46.96 -42.46
CA VAL A 78 11.50 47.49 -43.54
C VAL A 78 11.37 46.83 -44.92
N ALA A 79 10.58 47.44 -45.81
CA ALA A 79 11.07 48.37 -46.85
C ALA A 79 9.90 49.04 -47.58
#